data_AF-A0AAV9IUX6-F1
#
_entry.id   AF-A0AAV9IUX6-F1
#
_cell.length_a   1.000
_cell.length_b   1.000
_cell.length_c   1.000
_cell.angle_alpha   90.00
_cell.angle_beta   90.00
_cell.angle_gamma   90.00
#
_symmetry.space_group_name_H-M   'P 1'
#
loop_
_entity.id
_entity.type
_entity.pdbx_description
1 polymer ?
#
loop_
_entity_poly.entity_id
_entity_poly.type
_entity_poly.pdbx_seq_one_letter_code
_entity_poly.pdbx_strand_id
1 'polypeptide(L)'
;MGTGHAIYLARDALPPDYDGHLVVLYADNPGVDASLLQQLLAAHRDNERRYGRDRYGALILTGSRRVAQSPGAAHYGRIVRGDADGGAASASGPVVDIVEKRQIDRLPADDPRRHRLDAIDEYNSGIVVARAQPYWRALGQARASPVSSGSYEYYATDFVKHMVSAGRVVQGWQIPADEQYKLEGVNTVEELQTLERKLDQRTRG
;
A
#
# COMPACT_ATOMS: atom_id res chain seq x y z
N MET A 1 13.70 1.66 13.49
CA MET A 1 12.83 2.76 12.99
C MET A 1 12.50 2.48 11.54
N GLY A 2 11.25 2.14 11.22
CA GLY A 2 10.82 1.65 9.90
C GLY A 2 10.02 2.67 9.09
N THR A 3 9.36 2.22 8.01
CA THR A 3 8.60 3.08 7.08
C THR A 3 7.52 3.90 7.76
N GLY A 4 6.81 3.32 8.75
CA GLY A 4 5.78 4.04 9.50
C GLY A 4 6.34 5.22 10.30
N HIS A 5 7.56 5.07 10.84
CA HIS A 5 8.23 6.14 11.55
C HIS A 5 8.69 7.26 10.60
N ALA A 6 9.27 6.91 9.45
CA ALA A 6 9.69 7.88 8.45
C ALA A 6 8.53 8.77 7.97
N ILE A 7 7.38 8.14 7.69
CA ILE A 7 6.17 8.87 7.28
C ILE A 7 5.63 9.73 8.43
N TYR A 8 5.63 9.21 9.67
CA TYR A 8 5.13 9.94 10.82
C TYR A 8 5.97 11.20 11.14
N LEU A 9 7.29 11.16 10.94
CA LEU A 9 8.16 12.34 11.10
C LEU A 9 7.84 13.46 10.10
N ALA A 10 7.33 13.13 8.91
CA ALA A 10 6.95 14.12 7.91
C ALA A 10 5.79 15.02 8.37
N ARG A 11 5.03 14.60 9.38
CA ARG A 11 3.97 15.42 9.99
C ARG A 11 4.52 16.76 10.49
N ASP A 12 5.73 16.78 11.03
CA ASP A 12 6.30 17.98 11.66
C ASP A 12 6.76 19.01 10.60
N ALA A 13 6.76 18.65 9.31
CA ALA A 13 6.97 19.56 8.19
C ALA A 13 5.67 20.23 7.69
N LEU A 14 4.52 19.87 8.24
CA LEU A 14 3.21 20.42 7.87
C LEU A 14 2.60 21.24 9.01
N PRO A 15 1.69 22.19 8.71
CA PRO A 15 0.90 22.84 9.74
C PRO A 15 0.18 21.82 10.63
N PRO A 16 0.13 21.99 11.96
CA PRO A 16 -0.51 21.03 12.87
C PRO A 16 -1.98 20.75 12.56
N ASP A 17 -2.67 21.72 11.97
CA ASP A 17 -4.08 21.71 11.58
C ASP A 17 -4.30 21.34 10.10
N TYR A 18 -3.26 20.90 9.38
CA TYR A 18 -3.39 20.46 8.01
C TYR A 18 -4.42 19.32 7.89
N ASP A 19 -5.48 19.58 7.10
CA ASP A 19 -6.61 18.67 6.87
C ASP A 19 -6.73 18.25 5.39
N GLY A 20 -5.66 18.43 4.62
CA GLY A 20 -5.60 18.07 3.22
C GLY A 20 -5.38 16.57 2.97
N HIS A 21 -5.03 16.26 1.73
CA HIS A 21 -4.67 14.90 1.30
C HIS A 21 -3.17 14.74 1.34
N LEU A 22 -2.72 13.65 1.92
CA LEU A 22 -1.33 13.22 1.89
C LEU A 22 -1.18 12.18 0.80
N VAL A 23 -0.16 12.34 -0.03
CA VAL A 23 0.25 11.32 -1.00
C VAL A 23 1.61 10.81 -0.54
N VAL A 24 1.70 9.52 -0.26
CA VAL A 24 2.94 8.84 0.11
C VAL A 24 3.37 7.99 -1.08
N LEU A 25 4.61 8.20 -1.52
CA LEU A 25 5.26 7.50 -2.63
C LEU A 25 6.59 6.92 -2.16
N TYR A 26 7.07 5.90 -2.88
CA TYR A 26 8.45 5.43 -2.76
C TYR A 26 9.27 5.94 -3.94
N ALA A 27 10.51 6.34 -3.65
CA ALA A 27 11.41 6.96 -4.63
C ALA A 27 12.03 5.94 -5.60
N ASP A 28 11.91 4.65 -5.32
CA ASP A 28 12.42 3.54 -6.11
C ASP A 28 11.42 3.03 -7.15
N ASN A 29 10.27 3.69 -7.34
CA ASN A 29 9.30 3.38 -8.41
C ASN A 29 9.33 4.43 -9.54
N PRO A 30 10.37 4.46 -10.39
CA PRO A 30 10.51 5.47 -11.46
C PRO A 30 9.41 5.41 -12.53
N GLY A 31 8.63 4.33 -12.61
CA GLY A 31 7.49 4.24 -13.51
C GLY A 31 6.24 5.02 -13.05
N VAL A 32 6.20 5.48 -11.80
CA VAL A 32 5.09 6.29 -11.28
C VAL A 32 5.12 7.67 -11.93
N ASP A 33 4.06 8.00 -12.66
CA ASP A 33 3.93 9.25 -13.39
C ASP A 33 2.73 10.10 -12.94
N ALA A 34 2.65 11.34 -13.47
CA ALA A 34 1.59 12.27 -13.12
C ALA A 34 0.18 11.73 -13.46
N SER A 35 0.05 11.00 -14.58
CA SER A 35 -1.22 10.39 -14.99
C SER A 35 -1.73 9.40 -13.94
N LEU A 36 -0.87 8.50 -13.48
CA LEU A 36 -1.21 7.52 -12.45
C LEU A 36 -1.62 8.19 -11.13
N LEU A 37 -0.88 9.23 -10.72
CA LEU A 37 -1.21 9.97 -9.49
C LEU A 37 -2.54 10.73 -9.59
N GLN A 38 -2.86 11.27 -10.77
CA GLN A 38 -4.15 11.93 -11.02
C GLN A 38 -5.31 10.93 -10.97
N GLN A 39 -5.16 9.75 -11.57
CA GLN A 39 -6.16 8.68 -11.50
C GLN A 39 -6.38 8.23 -10.05
N LEU A 40 -5.30 8.02 -9.30
CA LEU A 40 -5.36 7.63 -7.89
C LEU A 40 -6.05 8.70 -7.02
N LEU A 41 -5.75 9.98 -7.25
CA LEU A 41 -6.41 11.10 -6.55
C LEU A 41 -7.90 11.20 -6.91
N ALA A 42 -8.28 10.96 -8.16
CA ALA A 42 -9.67 10.91 -8.58
C ALA A 42 -10.41 9.76 -7.85
N ALA A 43 -9.86 8.54 -7.87
CA ALA A 43 -10.41 7.41 -7.14
C ALA A 43 -10.51 7.67 -5.63
N HIS A 44 -9.54 8.38 -5.03
CA HIS A 44 -9.59 8.76 -3.62
C HIS A 44 -10.78 9.70 -3.34
N ARG A 45 -10.95 10.73 -4.16
CA ARG A 45 -12.07 11.70 -4.03
C ARG A 45 -13.43 11.04 -4.26
N ASP A 46 -13.51 10.07 -5.17
CA ASP A 46 -14.75 9.33 -5.43
C ASP A 46 -15.16 8.49 -4.21
N ASN A 47 -14.20 7.84 -3.57
CA ASN A 47 -14.44 7.13 -2.31
C ASN A 47 -14.80 8.08 -1.16
N GLU A 48 -14.17 9.26 -1.07
CA GLU A 48 -14.54 10.29 -0.10
C GLU A 48 -16.01 10.71 -0.26
N ARG A 49 -16.48 10.92 -1.51
CA ARG A 49 -17.89 11.21 -1.79
C ARG A 49 -18.82 10.04 -1.46
N ARG A 50 -18.40 8.80 -1.74
CA ARG A 50 -19.19 7.59 -1.47
C ARG A 50 -19.40 7.32 0.01
N TYR A 51 -18.35 7.42 0.82
CA TYR A 51 -18.40 7.01 2.23
C TYR A 51 -18.59 8.18 3.20
N GLY A 52 -18.28 9.41 2.77
CA GLY A 52 -18.23 10.62 3.59
C GLY A 52 -16.89 10.78 4.30
N ARG A 53 -16.50 12.04 4.57
CA ARG A 53 -15.22 12.40 5.22
C ARG A 53 -15.06 11.81 6.63
N ASP A 54 -16.16 11.55 7.32
CA ASP A 54 -16.16 10.99 8.67
C ASP A 54 -15.89 9.49 8.71
N ARG A 55 -16.13 8.78 7.61
CA ARG A 55 -15.90 7.33 7.52
C ARG A 55 -14.70 6.99 6.65
N TYR A 56 -14.46 7.71 5.56
CA TYR A 56 -13.34 7.41 4.68
C TYR A 56 -11.99 7.85 5.25
N GLY A 57 -10.98 6.98 5.15
CA GLY A 57 -9.63 7.25 5.68
C GLY A 57 -8.55 7.33 4.62
N ALA A 58 -8.47 6.34 3.74
CA ALA A 58 -7.37 6.22 2.79
C ALA A 58 -7.68 5.34 1.57
N LEU A 59 -6.90 5.55 0.52
CA LEU A 59 -6.78 4.70 -0.67
C LEU A 59 -5.36 4.16 -0.76
N ILE A 60 -5.22 2.87 -1.01
CA ILE A 60 -3.95 2.22 -1.31
C ILE A 60 -3.94 1.91 -2.81
N LEU A 61 -2.86 2.26 -3.51
CA LEU A 61 -2.62 1.77 -4.86
C LEU A 61 -2.15 0.32 -4.77
N THR A 62 -2.82 -0.59 -5.47
CA THR A 62 -2.53 -2.03 -5.40
C THR A 62 -2.19 -2.58 -6.78
N GLY A 63 -1.49 -3.70 -6.80
CA GLY A 63 -1.14 -4.40 -8.04
C GLY A 63 -1.57 -5.86 -7.99
N SER A 64 -1.44 -6.55 -9.13
CA SER A 64 -1.73 -7.98 -9.27
C SER A 64 -0.45 -8.77 -9.55
N ARG A 65 -0.18 -9.80 -8.76
CA ARG A 65 0.99 -10.67 -8.94
C ARG A 65 0.92 -11.51 -10.20
N ARG A 66 -0.29 -11.86 -10.66
CA ARG A 66 -0.53 -12.59 -11.92
C ARG A 66 -0.21 -11.75 -13.15
N VAL A 67 -0.33 -10.43 -13.05
CA VAL A 67 -0.08 -9.50 -14.17
C VAL A 67 1.33 -8.90 -14.11
N ALA A 68 1.88 -8.72 -12.90
CA ALA A 68 3.22 -8.18 -12.71
C ALA A 68 4.26 -8.98 -13.51
N GLN A 69 5.11 -8.26 -14.25
CA GLN A 69 6.10 -8.87 -15.13
C GLN A 69 7.42 -9.15 -14.39
N SER A 70 7.60 -8.53 -13.21
CA SER A 70 8.78 -8.69 -12.36
C SER A 70 8.55 -9.71 -11.23
N PRO A 71 9.55 -10.56 -10.92
CA PRO A 71 9.51 -11.45 -9.76
C PRO A 71 9.47 -10.68 -8.43
N GLY A 72 9.79 -9.38 -8.43
CA GLY A 72 9.69 -8.49 -7.26
C GLY A 72 8.31 -8.51 -6.60
N ALA A 73 7.24 -8.75 -7.37
CA ALA A 73 5.88 -8.81 -6.85
C ALA A 73 5.66 -9.91 -5.79
N ALA A 74 6.48 -10.96 -5.79
CA ALA A 74 6.42 -12.02 -4.78
C ALA A 74 6.78 -11.50 -3.37
N HIS A 75 7.58 -10.44 -3.28
CA HIS A 75 8.13 -9.88 -2.04
C HIS A 75 7.26 -8.80 -1.39
N TYR A 76 6.23 -8.29 -2.06
CA TYR A 76 5.33 -7.28 -1.49
C TYR A 76 4.38 -7.84 -0.43
N GLY A 77 3.84 -6.98 0.42
CA GLY A 77 2.75 -7.32 1.33
C GLY A 77 1.45 -7.67 0.60
N ARG A 78 0.60 -8.48 1.23
CA ARG A 78 -0.69 -8.95 0.69
C ARG A 78 -1.83 -8.08 1.19
N ILE A 79 -2.72 -7.69 0.27
CA ILE A 79 -3.92 -6.93 0.61
C ILE A 79 -5.00 -7.90 1.10
N VAL A 80 -5.41 -7.75 2.36
CA VAL A 80 -6.51 -8.52 2.92
C VAL A 80 -7.75 -7.64 2.94
N ARG A 81 -8.78 -8.08 2.25
CA ARG A 81 -10.09 -7.43 2.24
C ARG A 81 -11.03 -8.11 3.23
N GLY A 82 -11.93 -7.33 3.82
CA GLY A 82 -13.03 -7.85 4.64
C GLY A 82 -14.33 -7.85 3.84
N ASP A 83 -15.34 -8.59 4.27
CA ASP A 83 -16.70 -8.33 3.80
C ASP A 83 -17.21 -6.99 4.32
N ALA A 84 -18.19 -6.43 3.62
CA ALA A 84 -18.90 -5.22 4.07
C ALA A 84 -19.52 -5.37 5.47
N ASP A 85 -19.76 -6.61 5.92
CA ASP A 85 -20.38 -6.97 7.20
C ASP A 85 -19.45 -7.77 8.16
N GLY A 86 -18.13 -7.77 7.94
CA GLY A 86 -17.16 -8.40 8.86
C GLY A 86 -16.96 -9.92 8.73
N GLY A 87 -17.51 -10.53 7.67
CA GLY A 87 -17.20 -11.88 7.20
C GLY A 87 -15.90 -12.00 6.38
N ALA A 88 -15.51 -13.24 6.05
CA ALA A 88 -14.24 -13.56 5.39
C ALA A 88 -14.15 -13.06 3.93
N ALA A 89 -13.13 -12.23 3.67
CA ALA A 89 -12.52 -11.90 2.36
C ALA A 89 -13.42 -11.86 1.11
N SER A 90 -14.16 -10.76 0.92
CA SER A 90 -14.64 -10.37 -0.41
C SER A 90 -13.52 -9.72 -1.23
N ALA A 91 -13.40 -10.13 -2.50
CA ALA A 91 -12.47 -9.54 -3.46
C ALA A 91 -12.73 -8.05 -3.75
N SER A 92 -13.92 -7.52 -3.41
CA SER A 92 -14.33 -6.13 -3.66
C SER A 92 -14.60 -5.32 -2.39
N GLY A 93 -14.43 -5.93 -1.21
CA GLY A 93 -14.66 -5.27 0.07
C GLY A 93 -13.55 -4.30 0.49
N PRO A 94 -13.74 -3.54 1.59
CA PRO A 94 -12.71 -2.64 2.11
C PRO A 94 -11.45 -3.41 2.52
N VAL A 95 -10.31 -2.72 2.46
CA VAL A 95 -9.04 -3.28 2.94
C VAL A 95 -9.07 -3.25 4.47
N VAL A 96 -8.86 -4.42 5.08
CA VAL A 96 -8.88 -4.59 6.54
C VAL A 96 -7.50 -4.87 7.14
N ASP A 97 -6.58 -5.36 6.32
CA ASP A 97 -5.20 -5.61 6.71
C ASP A 97 -4.26 -5.55 5.49
N ILE A 98 -2.99 -5.26 5.74
CA ILE A 98 -1.89 -5.50 4.82
C ILE A 98 -0.87 -6.35 5.57
N VAL A 99 -0.66 -7.58 5.09
CA VAL A 99 0.28 -8.50 5.74
C VAL A 99 1.58 -8.55 4.96
N GLU A 100 2.68 -8.13 5.58
CA GLU A 100 3.99 -8.09 4.94
C GLU A 100 4.48 -9.50 4.56
N LYS A 101 5.18 -9.64 3.42
CA LYS A 101 5.69 -10.95 2.99
C LYS A 101 6.59 -11.59 4.06
N ARG A 102 7.42 -10.79 4.71
CA ARG A 102 8.27 -11.23 5.83
C ARG A 102 7.46 -11.77 7.01
N GLN A 103 6.28 -11.23 7.30
CA GLN A 103 5.41 -11.77 8.35
C GLN A 103 4.82 -13.11 7.93
N ILE A 104 4.44 -13.25 6.65
CA ILE A 104 3.96 -14.51 6.07
C ILE A 104 5.05 -15.58 6.14
N ASP A 105 6.28 -15.25 5.77
CA ASP A 105 7.41 -16.20 5.73
C ASP A 105 7.81 -16.75 7.11
N ARG A 106 7.50 -16.00 8.18
CA ARG A 106 7.73 -16.43 9.56
C ARG A 106 6.65 -17.35 10.11
N LEU A 107 5.51 -17.47 9.42
CA LEU A 107 4.50 -18.45 9.81
C LEU A 107 5.04 -19.86 9.52
N PRO A 108 4.71 -20.86 10.38
CA PRO A 108 5.02 -22.26 10.10
C PRO A 108 4.59 -22.67 8.69
N ALA A 109 5.38 -23.53 8.04
CA ALA A 109 5.13 -23.91 6.65
C ALA A 109 3.79 -24.62 6.46
N ASP A 110 3.30 -25.28 7.49
CA ASP A 110 2.03 -25.99 7.60
C ASP A 110 0.88 -25.13 8.14
N ASP A 111 1.12 -23.86 8.49
CA ASP A 111 0.07 -22.96 8.99
C ASP A 111 -0.93 -22.64 7.85
N PRO A 112 -2.23 -22.98 7.99
CA PRO A 112 -3.23 -22.70 6.95
C PRO A 112 -3.38 -21.21 6.63
N ARG A 113 -3.01 -20.30 7.55
CA ARG A 113 -2.98 -18.85 7.28
C ARG A 113 -1.89 -18.50 6.28
N ARG A 114 -0.72 -19.15 6.34
CA ARG A 114 0.37 -18.91 5.39
C ARG A 114 -0.07 -19.19 3.97
N HIS A 115 -0.64 -20.38 3.74
CA HIS A 115 -1.16 -20.76 2.42
C HIS A 115 -2.23 -19.80 1.91
N ARG A 116 -3.17 -19.38 2.76
CA ARG A 116 -4.20 -18.41 2.39
C ARG A 116 -3.62 -17.05 2.00
N LEU A 117 -2.68 -16.53 2.79
CA LEU A 117 -2.03 -15.24 2.52
C LEU A 117 -1.15 -15.32 1.26
N ASP A 118 -0.38 -16.38 1.08
CA ASP A 118 0.44 -16.58 -0.12
C ASP A 118 -0.39 -16.77 -1.40
N ALA A 119 -1.64 -17.20 -1.29
CA ALA A 119 -2.57 -17.31 -2.41
C ALA A 119 -3.21 -15.97 -2.83
N ILE A 120 -3.11 -14.92 -2.00
CA ILE A 120 -3.63 -13.59 -2.35
C ILE A 120 -2.80 -13.02 -3.51
N ASP A 121 -3.51 -12.65 -4.58
CA ASP A 121 -2.94 -12.06 -5.79
C ASP A 121 -2.66 -10.55 -5.64
N GLU A 122 -3.56 -9.85 -4.95
CA GLU A 122 -3.47 -8.40 -4.77
C GLU A 122 -2.36 -8.04 -3.77
N TYR A 123 -1.44 -7.19 -4.20
CA TYR A 123 -0.31 -6.76 -3.39
C TYR A 123 -0.33 -5.26 -3.10
N ASN A 124 0.26 -4.88 -1.97
CA ASN A 124 0.48 -3.50 -1.59
C ASN A 124 1.67 -2.91 -2.36
N SER A 125 1.43 -1.86 -3.16
CA SER A 125 2.52 -1.09 -3.79
C SER A 125 3.27 -0.20 -2.80
N GLY A 126 2.66 0.07 -1.64
CA GLY A 126 3.15 1.04 -0.68
C GLY A 126 2.73 2.49 -0.96
N ILE A 127 2.19 2.78 -2.15
CA ILE A 127 1.68 4.11 -2.50
C ILE A 127 0.29 4.31 -1.88
N VAL A 128 0.13 5.41 -1.14
CA VAL A 128 -1.09 5.70 -0.36
C VAL A 128 -1.53 7.14 -0.58
N VAL A 129 -2.84 7.34 -0.73
CA VAL A 129 -3.49 8.66 -0.60
C VAL A 129 -4.41 8.64 0.60
N ALA A 130 -4.15 9.49 1.59
CA ALA A 130 -4.89 9.49 2.84
C ALA A 130 -5.32 10.89 3.28
N ARG A 131 -6.40 10.93 4.06
CA ARG A 131 -6.80 12.12 4.83
C ARG A 131 -5.78 12.32 5.94
N ALA A 132 -5.21 13.52 6.06
CA ALA A 132 -4.07 13.77 6.92
C ALA A 132 -4.32 13.39 8.39
N GLN A 133 -5.37 13.93 9.00
CA GLN A 133 -5.66 13.74 10.42
C GLN A 133 -5.94 12.26 10.79
N PRO A 134 -6.81 11.51 10.08
CA PRO A 134 -6.96 10.07 10.31
C PRO A 134 -5.66 9.29 10.14
N TYR A 135 -4.84 9.64 9.14
CA TYR A 135 -3.59 8.93 8.88
C TYR A 135 -2.55 9.12 9.98
N TRP A 136 -2.37 10.34 10.46
CA TRP A 136 -1.49 10.63 11.60
C TRP A 136 -1.92 9.92 12.88
N ARG A 137 -3.23 9.88 13.16
CA ARG A 137 -3.77 9.14 14.31
C ARG A 137 -3.54 7.63 14.18
N ALA A 138 -3.64 7.08 12.97
CA ALA A 138 -3.41 5.67 12.72
C ALA A 138 -1.92 5.31 12.85
N LEU A 139 -1.04 6.09 12.22
CA LEU A 139 0.42 5.88 12.30
C LEU A 139 0.97 6.06 13.73
N GLY A 140 0.42 7.01 14.50
CA GLY A 140 0.81 7.24 15.89
C GLY A 140 0.46 6.09 16.84
N GLN A 141 -0.37 5.13 16.40
CA GLN A 141 -0.71 3.93 17.17
C GLN A 141 0.13 2.71 16.79
N ALA A 142 0.93 2.81 15.71
CA ALA A 142 1.75 1.70 15.24
C ALA A 142 2.71 1.24 16.33
N ARG A 143 2.80 -0.07 16.52
CA ARG A 143 3.69 -0.68 17.52
C ARG A 143 4.93 -1.23 16.84
N ALA A 144 6.04 -1.18 17.57
CA ALA A 144 7.29 -1.74 17.10
C ALA A 144 7.15 -3.27 16.95
N SER A 145 7.36 -3.77 15.73
CA SER A 145 7.33 -5.18 15.39
C SER A 145 8.75 -5.73 15.27
N PRO A 146 9.04 -6.93 15.81
CA PRO A 146 10.38 -7.49 15.76
C PRO A 146 10.79 -7.87 14.34
N VAL A 147 12.04 -7.54 13.98
CA VAL A 147 12.62 -7.76 12.65
C VAL A 147 13.70 -8.85 12.68
N SER A 148 14.55 -8.79 13.70
CA SER A 148 15.60 -9.76 14.00
C SER A 148 15.93 -9.65 15.50
N SER A 149 16.86 -10.49 16.00
CA SER A 149 17.26 -10.45 17.40
C SER A 149 17.72 -9.03 17.78
N GLY A 150 16.95 -8.36 18.66
CA GLY A 150 17.23 -7.00 19.12
C GLY A 150 16.85 -5.86 18.18
N SER A 151 16.20 -6.10 17.04
CA SER A 151 15.80 -5.06 16.08
C SER A 151 14.28 -4.99 15.89
N TYR A 152 13.74 -3.78 15.84
CA TYR A 152 12.31 -3.51 15.70
C TYR A 152 12.00 -2.40 14.68
N GLU A 153 10.90 -2.56 13.96
CA GLU A 153 10.40 -1.62 12.96
C GLU A 153 8.94 -1.24 13.22
N TYR A 154 8.59 -0.01 12.85
CA TYR A 154 7.21 0.44 12.76
C TYR A 154 6.80 0.31 11.30
N TYR A 155 5.89 -0.62 11.00
CA TYR A 155 5.42 -0.83 9.64
C TYR A 155 4.39 0.25 9.29
N ALA A 156 4.58 0.95 8.18
CA ALA A 156 3.58 1.91 7.69
C ALA A 156 2.24 1.22 7.49
N THR A 157 2.25 -0.02 6.99
CA THR A 157 1.09 -0.85 6.67
C THR A 157 0.15 -1.13 7.84
N ASP A 158 0.64 -1.05 9.09
CA ASP A 158 -0.20 -1.20 10.29
C ASP A 158 -1.27 -0.09 10.40
N PHE A 159 -1.14 1.03 9.67
CA PHE A 159 -2.15 2.09 9.64
C PHE A 159 -3.54 1.57 9.28
N VAL A 160 -3.63 0.52 8.44
CA VAL A 160 -4.92 -0.04 8.00
C VAL A 160 -5.69 -0.59 9.19
N LYS A 161 -5.05 -1.41 10.04
CA LYS A 161 -5.71 -1.97 11.24
C LYS A 161 -6.18 -0.87 12.17
N HIS A 162 -5.37 0.17 12.36
CA HIS A 162 -5.69 1.29 13.23
C HIS A 162 -6.82 2.17 12.65
N MET A 163 -6.91 2.31 11.33
CA MET A 163 -8.05 2.97 10.70
C MET A 163 -9.33 2.14 10.86
N VAL A 164 -9.27 0.84 10.58
CA VAL A 164 -10.40 -0.07 10.69
C VAL A 164 -10.93 -0.13 12.12
N SER A 165 -10.04 -0.23 13.12
CA SER A 165 -10.45 -0.22 14.53
C SER A 165 -11.06 1.12 14.98
N ALA A 166 -10.69 2.23 14.32
CA ALA A 166 -11.29 3.54 14.52
C ALA A 166 -12.60 3.74 13.71
N GLY A 167 -13.15 2.69 13.10
CA GLY A 167 -14.38 2.75 12.29
C GLY A 167 -14.20 3.45 10.95
N ARG A 168 -12.96 3.60 10.48
CA ARG A 168 -12.65 4.21 9.18
C ARG A 168 -12.55 3.15 8.09
N VAL A 169 -12.97 3.53 6.89
CA VAL A 169 -12.91 2.73 5.67
C VAL A 169 -11.60 3.02 4.96
N VAL A 170 -10.84 1.95 4.70
CA VAL A 170 -9.69 1.96 3.80
C VAL A 170 -10.05 1.20 2.53
N GLN A 171 -9.72 1.77 1.38
CA GLN A 171 -9.95 1.16 0.07
C GLN A 171 -8.63 0.84 -0.62
N GLY A 172 -8.67 -0.12 -1.54
CA GLY A 172 -7.58 -0.42 -2.45
C GLY A 172 -8.05 -0.17 -3.88
N TRP A 173 -7.25 0.52 -4.68
CA TRP A 173 -7.46 0.70 -6.12
C TRP A 173 -6.37 -0.03 -6.87
N GLN A 174 -6.77 -1.10 -7.57
CA GLN A 174 -5.84 -1.89 -8.36
C GLN A 174 -5.53 -1.17 -9.67
N ILE A 175 -4.25 -0.93 -9.93
CA ILE A 175 -3.79 -0.29 -11.17
C ILE A 175 -4.19 -1.14 -12.39
N PRO A 176 -4.51 -0.51 -13.54
CA PRO A 176 -4.78 -1.21 -14.79
C PRO A 176 -3.67 -2.20 -15.17
N ALA A 177 -4.06 -3.30 -15.83
CA ALA A 177 -3.16 -4.40 -16.13
C ALA A 177 -1.96 -3.98 -17.02
N ASP A 178 -2.19 -3.11 -17.98
CA ASP A 178 -1.22 -2.55 -18.92
C ASP A 178 -0.29 -1.49 -18.29
N GLU A 179 -0.68 -0.96 -17.13
CA GLU A 179 0.07 0.01 -16.33
C GLU A 179 0.85 -0.62 -15.15
N GLN A 180 0.73 -1.94 -14.91
CA GLN A 180 1.35 -2.61 -13.75
C GLN A 180 2.86 -2.39 -13.62
N TYR A 181 3.58 -2.27 -14.74
CA TYR A 181 5.02 -2.00 -14.76
C TYR A 181 5.40 -0.70 -14.01
N LYS A 182 4.46 0.24 -13.84
CA LYS A 182 4.69 1.49 -13.10
C LYS A 182 4.95 1.27 -11.62
N LEU A 183 4.51 0.13 -11.08
CA LEU A 183 4.73 -0.28 -9.69
C LEU A 183 6.01 -1.10 -9.50
N GLU A 184 6.76 -1.39 -10.56
CA GLU A 184 8.01 -2.12 -10.46
C GLU A 184 9.05 -1.22 -9.77
N GLY A 185 9.52 -1.67 -8.61
CA GLY A 185 10.64 -1.04 -7.92
C GLY A 185 11.95 -1.32 -8.65
N VAL A 186 12.87 -0.38 -8.59
CA VAL A 186 14.23 -0.48 -9.11
C VAL A 186 15.19 -0.35 -7.94
N ASN A 187 15.84 -1.45 -7.59
CA ASN A 187 16.78 -1.55 -6.49
C ASN A 187 18.24 -1.58 -6.95
N THR A 188 18.49 -1.76 -8.25
CA THR A 188 19.84 -1.76 -8.84
C THR A 188 19.93 -0.89 -10.09
N VAL A 189 21.15 -0.52 -10.48
CA VAL A 189 21.39 0.28 -11.69
C VAL A 189 21.03 -0.51 -12.96
N GLU A 190 21.21 -1.83 -12.93
CA GLU A 190 20.83 -2.74 -14.03
C GLU A 190 19.32 -2.85 -14.19
N GLU A 191 18.58 -2.83 -13.08
CA GLU A 191 17.12 -2.75 -13.08
C GLU A 191 16.66 -1.40 -13.67
N LEU A 192 17.36 -0.30 -13.37
CA LEU A 192 17.07 1.04 -13.92
C LEU A 192 17.21 1.05 -15.44
N GLN A 193 18.35 0.59 -15.95
CA GLN A 193 18.61 0.51 -17.40
C GLN A 193 17.62 -0.40 -18.14
N THR A 194 17.09 -1.43 -17.48
CA THR A 194 16.06 -2.29 -18.05
C THR A 194 14.72 -1.57 -18.14
N LEU A 195 14.36 -0.79 -17.13
CA LEU A 195 13.15 0.00 -17.15
C LEU A 195 13.21 1.17 -18.15
N GLU A 196 14.36 1.86 -18.24
CA GLU A 196 14.60 2.91 -19.25
C GLU A 196 14.37 2.37 -20.67
N ARG A 197 14.88 1.17 -20.98
CA ARG A 197 14.63 0.51 -22.27
C ARG A 197 13.16 0.19 -22.52
N LYS A 198 12.41 -0.26 -21.49
CA LYS A 198 10.95 -0.51 -21.61
C LYS A 198 10.19 0.80 -21.90
N LEU A 199 10.57 1.91 -21.26
CA LEU A 199 9.97 3.23 -21.49
C LEU A 199 10.27 3.76 -22.90
N ASP A 200 11.50 3.62 -23.37
CA ASP A 200 11.91 4.04 -24.71
C ASP A 200 11.17 3.28 -25.82
N GLN A 201 10.97 1.98 -25.65
CA GLN A 201 10.22 1.14 -26.59
C GLN A 201 8.74 1.53 -26.68
N ARG A 202 8.16 2.06 -25.60
CA ARG A 202 6.76 2.50 -25.55
C ARG A 202 6.56 3.94 -26.03
N THR A 203 7.56 4.80 -25.88
CA THR A 203 7.49 6.20 -26.36
C THR A 203 7.72 6.31 -27.87
N ARG A 204 8.35 5.29 -28.48
CA ARG A 204 8.67 5.24 -29.92
C ARG A 204 7.68 4.43 -30.77
N GLY A 205 6.68 3.80 -30.17
CA GLY A 205 5.61 3.05 -30.86
C GLY A 205 4.32 3.85 -30.86
#